data_AF-A0A3A4ZD82-F1
#
_entry.id   AF-A0A3A4ZD82-F1
#
_cell.length_a   1.000
_cell.length_b   1.000
_cell.length_c   1.000
_cell.angle_alpha   90.00
_cell.angle_beta   90.00
_cell.angle_gamma   90.00
#
_symmetry.space_group_name_H-M   'P 1'
#
loop_
_entity.id
_entity.type
_entity.pdbx_description
1 polymer ?
#
loop_
_entity_poly.entity_id
_entity_poly.type
_entity_poly.pdbx_seq_one_letter_code
_entity_poly.pdbx_strand_id
1 'polypeptide(L)'
;MPVSFSEPSFGGRKMSTTLVSIRGLSRPEVLAALFNAAECLDRRQVSMTVEQAEELFRTKWMFVELEGKRLNLVFYQGDFLDVYGYDKFNGGYGTAEKVINALRESKQAS
;
A
#
# COMPACT_ATOMS: atom_id res chain seq x y z
N MET A 1 -7.66 7.29 -22.24
CA MET A 1 -7.11 5.98 -22.64
C MET A 1 -6.42 5.37 -21.43
N PRO A 2 -6.77 4.16 -20.96
CA PRO A 2 -6.03 3.51 -19.89
C PRO A 2 -4.64 3.13 -20.42
N VAL A 3 -3.61 3.43 -19.63
CA VAL A 3 -2.22 3.14 -19.97
C VAL A 3 -1.94 1.68 -19.62
N SER A 4 -1.78 0.83 -20.63
CA SER A 4 -1.28 -0.54 -20.43
C SER A 4 0.22 -0.49 -20.16
N PHE A 5 0.62 -0.74 -18.92
CA PHE A 5 2.01 -1.00 -18.59
C PHE A 5 2.31 -2.46 -18.88
N SER A 6 3.41 -2.73 -19.60
CA SER A 6 3.92 -4.09 -19.77
C SER A 6 4.22 -4.68 -18.38
N GLU A 7 3.55 -5.79 -18.08
CA GLU A 7 3.61 -6.46 -16.77
C GLU A 7 5.06 -6.89 -16.44
N PRO A 8 5.59 -6.56 -15.26
CA PRO A 8 6.87 -7.12 -14.82
C PRO A 8 6.71 -8.64 -14.64
N SER A 9 7.34 -9.39 -15.56
CA SER A 9 7.30 -10.85 -15.58
C SER A 9 8.24 -11.43 -14.52
N PHE A 10 7.73 -11.68 -13.32
CA PHE A 10 8.38 -12.54 -12.34
C PHE A 10 7.76 -13.94 -12.39
N GLY A 11 8.45 -14.87 -13.05
CA GLY A 11 8.24 -16.32 -12.88
C GLY A 11 6.80 -16.81 -12.94
N GLY A 12 6.16 -16.75 -14.12
CA GLY A 12 5.07 -17.66 -14.50
C GLY A 12 3.75 -17.63 -13.71
N ARG A 13 3.58 -16.79 -12.69
CA ARG A 13 2.28 -16.58 -12.06
C ARG A 13 1.61 -15.35 -12.67
N LYS A 14 0.55 -15.57 -13.44
CA LYS A 14 -0.48 -14.55 -13.70
C LYS A 14 -1.15 -14.23 -12.37
N MET A 15 -0.53 -13.37 -11.56
CA MET A 15 -1.24 -12.70 -10.47
C MET A 15 -1.94 -11.52 -11.14
N SER A 16 -3.26 -11.47 -11.06
CA SER A 16 -4.03 -10.29 -11.47
C SER A 16 -3.63 -9.15 -10.54
N THR A 17 -2.52 -8.48 -10.85
CA THR A 17 -1.93 -7.46 -9.98
C THR A 17 -2.81 -6.21 -10.05
N THR A 18 -3.52 -5.90 -8.97
CA THR A 18 -4.20 -4.62 -8.85
C THR A 18 -3.15 -3.57 -8.54
N LEU A 19 -2.71 -2.84 -9.56
CA LEU A 19 -1.74 -1.76 -9.42
C LEU A 19 -2.45 -0.43 -9.20
N VAL A 20 -2.14 0.23 -8.10
CA VAL A 20 -2.62 1.58 -7.81
C VAL A 20 -1.47 2.57 -7.97
N SER A 21 -1.72 3.66 -8.69
CA SER A 21 -0.75 4.75 -8.78
C SER A 21 -0.77 5.58 -7.49
N ILE A 22 0.42 5.87 -6.97
CA ILE A 22 0.64 6.72 -5.80
C ILE A 22 1.38 8.02 -6.16
N ARG A 23 1.36 8.41 -7.45
CA ARG A 23 1.96 9.67 -7.90
C ARG A 23 1.48 10.87 -7.07
N GLY A 24 2.42 11.70 -6.67
CA GLY A 24 2.17 12.87 -5.81
C GLY A 24 2.09 12.56 -4.31
N LEU A 25 2.23 11.30 -3.91
CA LEU A 25 2.33 10.87 -2.51
C LEU A 25 3.70 10.26 -2.24
N SER A 26 4.21 10.41 -1.02
CA SER A 26 5.42 9.71 -0.63
C SER A 26 5.10 8.26 -0.28
N ARG A 27 6.02 7.32 -0.59
CA ARG A 27 5.85 5.91 -0.23
C ARG A 27 5.68 5.71 1.28
N PRO A 28 6.46 6.40 2.15
CA PRO A 28 6.27 6.33 3.60
C PRO A 28 4.86 6.77 4.03
N GLU A 29 4.32 7.83 3.45
CA GLU A 29 2.95 8.29 3.76
C GLU A 29 1.90 7.25 3.39
N VAL A 30 2.03 6.64 2.20
CA VAL A 30 1.11 5.60 1.75
C VAL A 30 1.18 4.38 2.66
N LEU A 31 2.38 3.96 3.05
CA LEU A 31 2.57 2.85 3.98
C LEU A 31 1.94 3.14 5.34
N ALA A 32 2.20 4.32 5.91
CA ALA A 32 1.63 4.72 7.19
C ALA A 32 0.09 4.76 7.13
N ALA A 33 -0.48 5.33 6.07
CA ALA A 33 -1.93 5.41 5.89
C ALA A 33 -2.55 4.01 5.75
N LEU A 34 -2.00 3.13 4.91
CA LEU A 34 -2.49 1.76 4.73
C LEU A 34 -2.33 0.94 6.00
N PHE A 35 -1.23 1.09 6.73
CA PHE A 35 -1.03 0.43 8.01
C PHE A 35 -2.03 0.88 9.07
N ASN A 36 -2.31 2.18 9.13
CA ASN A 36 -3.28 2.74 10.09
C ASN A 36 -4.71 2.32 9.75
N ALA A 37 -5.04 2.19 8.46
CA ALA A 37 -6.33 1.74 7.98
C ALA A 37 -6.51 0.21 7.98
N ALA A 38 -5.42 -0.55 8.05
CA ALA A 38 -5.47 -2.02 8.02
C ALA A 38 -6.23 -2.57 9.24
N GLU A 39 -7.16 -3.49 8.96
CA GLU A 39 -7.91 -4.19 10.00
C GLU A 39 -6.97 -5.15 10.73
N CYS A 40 -6.87 -4.97 12.04
CA CYS A 40 -5.99 -5.79 12.86
C CYS A 40 -6.66 -7.12 13.19
N LEU A 41 -5.88 -8.20 13.17
CA LEU A 41 -6.29 -9.48 13.76
C LEU A 41 -6.27 -9.44 15.30
N ASP A 42 -5.66 -8.42 15.91
CA ASP A 42 -5.57 -8.27 17.36
C ASP A 42 -5.75 -6.80 17.83
N ARG A 43 -6.52 -6.57 18.89
CA ARG A 43 -7.09 -5.24 19.25
C ARG A 43 -6.09 -4.19 19.76
N ARG A 44 -4.78 -4.41 19.68
CA ARG A 44 -3.75 -3.42 20.04
C ARG A 44 -3.47 -2.54 18.84
N GLN A 45 -4.19 -1.43 18.74
CA GLN A 45 -4.00 -0.46 17.66
C GLN A 45 -2.75 0.37 17.95
N VAL A 46 -1.61 -0.06 17.38
CA VAL A 46 -0.43 0.80 17.23
C VAL A 46 -0.64 1.59 15.94
N SER A 47 -0.53 2.92 16.01
CA SER A 47 -0.49 3.78 14.84
C SER A 47 0.96 3.95 14.38
N MET A 48 1.13 4.10 13.07
CA MET A 48 2.42 4.37 12.44
C MET A 48 2.49 5.83 12.00
N THR A 49 3.59 6.49 12.34
CA THR A 49 3.90 7.83 11.81
C THR A 49 4.67 7.72 10.49
N VAL A 50 4.77 8.84 9.76
CA VAL A 50 5.48 8.87 8.47
C VAL A 50 6.98 8.61 8.66
N GLU A 51 7.56 9.11 9.75
CA GLU A 51 8.98 8.94 10.08
C GLU A 51 9.32 7.46 10.33
N GLN A 52 8.45 6.76 11.06
CA GLN A 52 8.60 5.32 11.28
C GLN A 52 8.48 4.54 9.96
N ALA A 53 7.55 4.93 9.09
CA ALA A 53 7.40 4.33 7.78
C ALA A 53 8.64 4.56 6.90
N GLU A 54 9.27 5.73 7.00
CA GLU A 54 10.49 6.07 6.27
C GLU A 54 11.68 5.21 6.72
N GLU A 55 11.84 4.99 8.02
CA GLU A 55 12.87 4.08 8.54
C GLU A 55 12.68 2.65 8.04
N LEU A 56 11.43 2.18 7.98
CA LEU A 56 11.12 0.85 7.44
C LEU A 56 11.50 0.74 5.96
N PHE A 57 11.29 1.79 5.17
CA PHE A 57 11.69 1.81 3.76
C PHE A 57 13.20 1.74 3.54
N ARG A 58 14.02 2.14 4.51
CA ARG A 58 15.49 1.95 4.43
C ARG A 58 15.89 0.48 4.42
N THR A 59 15.02 -0.40 4.93
CA THR A 59 15.31 -1.83 5.08
C THR A 59 14.51 -2.71 4.14
N LYS A 60 13.29 -2.30 3.77
CA LYS A 60 12.35 -3.13 3.00
C LYS A 60 11.56 -2.31 2.00
N TRP A 61 11.37 -2.87 0.80
CA TRP A 61 10.52 -2.32 -0.27
C TRP A 61 9.19 -3.07 -0.42
N MET A 62 9.00 -4.14 0.38
CA MET A 62 7.84 -5.02 0.39
C MET A 62 7.47 -5.34 1.84
N PHE A 63 6.16 -5.33 2.13
CA PHE A 63 5.62 -5.54 3.46
C PHE A 63 4.50 -6.58 3.40
N VAL A 64 4.76 -7.80 3.87
CA VAL A 64 3.73 -8.86 3.94
C VAL A 64 2.95 -8.73 5.25
N GLU A 65 3.68 -8.64 6.34
CA GLU A 65 3.14 -8.47 7.68
C GLU A 65 4.01 -7.49 8.46
N LEU A 66 3.38 -6.65 9.27
CA LEU A 66 4.03 -5.64 10.08
C LEU A 66 3.22 -5.45 11.37
N GLU A 67 3.85 -5.58 12.53
CA GLU A 67 3.18 -5.45 13.84
C GLU A 67 1.89 -6.30 13.96
N GLY A 68 1.89 -7.52 13.41
CA GLY A 68 0.72 -8.42 13.39
C GLY A 68 -0.38 -8.06 12.39
N LYS A 69 -0.19 -6.99 11.58
CA LYS A 69 -1.10 -6.61 10.49
C LYS A 69 -0.64 -7.17 9.16
N ARG A 70 -1.56 -7.81 8.43
CA ARG A 70 -1.30 -8.28 7.05
C ARG A 70 -1.49 -7.13 6.07
N LEU A 71 -0.38 -6.56 5.61
CA LEU A 71 -0.40 -5.49 4.61
C LEU A 71 -0.28 -6.04 3.19
N ASN A 72 0.56 -7.06 2.97
CA ASN A 72 0.92 -7.60 1.65
C ASN A 72 0.93 -6.55 0.52
N LEU A 73 1.88 -5.63 0.65
CA LEU A 73 2.14 -4.49 -0.23
C LEU A 73 3.50 -4.66 -0.92
N VAL A 74 3.54 -4.36 -2.22
CA VAL A 74 4.77 -4.33 -3.00
C VAL A 74 4.88 -2.99 -3.74
N PHE A 75 5.91 -2.20 -3.41
CA PHE A 75 6.16 -0.91 -4.07
C PHE A 75 7.09 -1.11 -5.27
N TYR A 76 6.64 -0.70 -6.46
CA TYR A 76 7.42 -0.78 -7.69
C TYR A 76 8.11 0.55 -8.04
N GLN A 77 9.06 0.50 -8.97
CA GLN A 77 9.56 1.70 -9.63
C GLN A 77 8.43 2.40 -10.40
N GLY A 78 8.43 3.73 -10.43
CA GLY A 78 7.44 4.51 -11.18
C GLY A 78 6.14 4.86 -10.44
N ASP A 79 6.16 4.90 -9.10
CA ASP A 79 5.03 5.30 -8.24
C ASP A 79 3.79 4.41 -8.37
N PHE A 80 4.02 3.10 -8.42
CA PHE A 80 2.98 2.07 -8.42
C PHE A 80 3.09 1.14 -7.21
N LEU A 81 1.94 0.72 -6.72
CA LEU A 81 1.79 -0.17 -5.58
C LEU A 81 0.88 -1.35 -5.96
N ASP A 82 1.34 -2.58 -5.72
CA ASP A 82 0.44 -3.76 -5.70
C ASP A 82 -0.37 -3.75 -4.41
N VAL A 83 -1.69 -3.69 -4.55
CA VAL A 83 -2.63 -3.69 -3.44
C VAL A 83 -3.47 -4.97 -3.35
N TYR A 84 -3.29 -5.93 -4.28
CA TYR A 84 -4.11 -7.16 -4.29
C TYR A 84 -4.02 -7.90 -2.95
N GLY A 85 -2.79 -8.00 -2.43
CA GLY A 85 -2.52 -8.61 -1.13
C GLY A 85 -3.22 -7.89 0.01
N TYR A 86 -3.13 -6.56 0.04
CA TYR A 86 -3.79 -5.72 1.04
C TYR A 86 -5.31 -5.89 1.03
N ASP A 87 -5.92 -5.68 -0.14
CA ASP A 87 -7.37 -5.72 -0.33
C ASP A 87 -7.94 -7.07 0.11
N LYS A 88 -7.24 -8.17 -0.20
CA LYS A 88 -7.65 -9.52 0.20
C LYS A 88 -7.79 -9.70 1.72
N PHE A 89 -7.02 -8.96 2.52
CA PHE A 89 -6.99 -9.11 3.98
C PHE A 89 -7.67 -7.95 4.74
N ASN A 90 -7.96 -6.83 4.10
CA ASN A 90 -8.38 -5.59 4.76
C ASN A 90 -9.72 -5.04 4.22
N GLY A 91 -10.69 -5.90 3.87
CA GLY A 91 -12.04 -5.46 3.52
C GLY A 91 -12.42 -5.54 2.03
N GLY A 92 -11.59 -6.16 1.20
CA GLY A 92 -11.91 -6.50 -0.18
C GLY A 92 -11.36 -5.52 -1.21
N TYR A 93 -11.74 -5.78 -2.47
CA TYR A 93 -11.23 -5.05 -3.64
C TYR A 93 -11.54 -3.54 -3.55
N GLY A 94 -10.51 -2.72 -3.71
CA GLY A 94 -10.61 -1.26 -3.69
C GLY A 94 -10.48 -0.62 -2.31
N THR A 95 -10.22 -1.39 -1.24
CA THR A 95 -9.97 -0.76 0.08
C THR A 95 -8.71 0.09 0.06
N ALA A 96 -7.60 -0.42 -0.46
CA ALA A 96 -6.36 0.34 -0.52
C ALA A 96 -6.52 1.63 -1.33
N GLU A 97 -7.25 1.57 -2.44
CA GLU A 97 -7.53 2.74 -3.27
C GLU A 97 -8.33 3.80 -2.51
N LYS A 98 -9.34 3.39 -1.73
CA LYS A 98 -10.10 4.32 -0.86
C LYS A 98 -9.20 5.01 0.16
N VAL A 99 -8.29 4.26 0.80
CA VAL A 99 -7.34 4.82 1.77
C VAL A 99 -6.38 5.82 1.10
N ILE A 100 -5.86 5.47 -0.08
CA ILE A 100 -4.96 6.33 -0.85
C ILE A 100 -5.68 7.60 -1.31
N ASN A 101 -6.93 7.50 -1.77
CA ASN A 101 -7.72 8.66 -2.19
C ASN A 101 -8.05 9.57 -1.00
N ALA A 102 -8.42 9.01 0.15
CA ALA A 102 -8.62 9.79 1.38
C ALA A 102 -7.33 10.51 1.81
N LEU A 103 -6.17 9.86 1.67
CA LEU A 103 -4.87 10.49 1.93
C LEU A 103 -4.59 11.66 0.98
N ARG A 104 -4.95 11.54 -0.30
CA ARG A 104 -4.81 12.64 -1.28
C ARG A 104 -5.70 13.83 -0.92
N GLU A 105 -6.96 13.56 -0.59
CA GLU A 105 -7.93 14.61 -0.22
C GLU A 105 -7.47 15.37 1.02
N SER A 106 -6.98 14.65 2.04
CA SER A 106 -6.40 15.25 3.25
C SER A 106 -5.23 16.20 2.94
N LYS A 107 -4.37 15.84 1.98
CA LYS A 107 -3.25 16.68 1.52
C LYS A 107 -3.66 17.88 0.68
N GLN A 108 -4.75 17.77 -0.08
CA GLN A 108 -5.25 18.89 -0.88
C GLN A 108 -6.03 19.91 -0.05
N ALA A 109 -6.53 19.50 1.13
CA ALA A 109 -7.26 20.34 2.06
C ALA A 109 -6.38 21.09 3.09
N SER A 110 -5.05 20.87 3.07
CA SER A 110 -4.06 21.57 3.92
C SER A 110 -3.20 22.51 3.09
#